data_AF-A0A285X0W5-F1
#
_entry.id   AF-A0A285X0W5-F1
#
_cell.length_a   1.000
_cell.length_b   1.000
_cell.length_c   1.000
_cell.angle_alpha   90.00
_cell.angle_beta   90.00
_cell.angle_gamma   90.00
#
_symmetry.space_group_name_H-M   'P 1'
#
loop_
_entity.id
_entity.type
_entity.pdbx_description
1 polymer ?
#
loop_
_entity_poly.entity_id
_entity_poly.type
_entity_poly.pdbx_seq_one_letter_code
_entity_poly.pdbx_strand_id
1 'polypeptide(L)' 'MKVSAHFYVIVTTLLLVAVAVMVFFNVAHPIVYSTVVIGQAWWILTVYKVLTNKYTTTKTFEDWYEDHPIGKE' A
#
# COMPACT_ATOMS: atom_id res chain seq x y z
N MET A 1 11.98 -10.88 -9.32
CA MET A 1 12.04 -10.01 -8.13
C MET A 1 10.82 -10.31 -7.26
N LYS A 2 10.99 -10.61 -5.96
CA LYS A 2 9.83 -10.67 -5.05
C LYS A 2 9.22 -9.26 -5.01
N VAL A 3 7.98 -9.13 -5.46
CA VAL A 3 7.25 -7.86 -5.36
C VAL A 3 7.09 -7.55 -3.87
N SER A 4 7.72 -6.48 -3.41
CA SER A 4 7.67 -6.08 -2.00
C SER A 4 6.24 -5.67 -1.63
N ALA A 5 5.87 -5.86 -0.36
CA ALA A 5 4.62 -5.37 0.21
C ALA A 5 4.35 -3.89 -0.14
N HIS A 6 5.42 -3.07 -0.17
CA HIS A 6 5.35 -1.66 -0.50
C HIS A 6 4.78 -1.39 -1.90
N PHE A 7 5.02 -2.26 -2.89
CA PHE A 7 4.48 -2.09 -4.24
C PHE A 7 2.95 -2.07 -4.23
N TYR A 8 2.32 -3.00 -3.52
CA TYR A 8 0.86 -3.09 -3.43
C TYR A 8 0.25 -1.85 -2.75
N VAL A 9 0.94 -1.33 -1.72
CA VAL A 9 0.54 -0.10 -1.01
C VAL A 9 0.69 1.13 -1.90
N ILE A 10 1.79 1.25 -2.66
CA ILE A 10 2.00 2.36 -3.61
C ILE A 10 0.87 2.37 -4.65
N VAL A 11 0.53 1.21 -5.23
CA VAL A 11 -0.58 1.12 -6.20
C VAL A 11 -1.91 1.56 -5.56
N THR A 12 -2.20 1.14 -4.34
CA THR A 12 -3.41 1.58 -3.61
C THR A 12 -3.42 3.09 -3.42
N THR A 13 -2.29 3.67 -3.06
CA THR A 13 -2.14 5.11 -2.84
C THR A 13 -2.36 5.89 -4.13
N LEU A 14 -1.80 5.42 -5.25
CA LEU A 14 -2.03 6.01 -6.57
C LEU A 14 -3.51 5.93 -6.99
N LEU A 15 -4.20 4.82 -6.70
CA LEU A 15 -5.64 4.71 -6.95
C LEU A 15 -6.45 5.72 -6.13
N LEU A 16 -6.09 5.93 -4.86
CA LEU A 16 -6.72 6.94 -4.01
C LEU A 16 -6.52 8.36 -4.56
N VAL A 17 -5.30 8.70 -4.96
CA VAL A 17 -5.00 9.99 -5.60
C VAL A 17 -5.78 10.15 -6.90
N ALA A 18 -5.86 9.10 -7.72
CA ALA A 18 -6.64 9.13 -8.95
C ALA A 18 -8.13 9.40 -8.68
N VAL A 19 -8.72 8.78 -7.64
CA VAL A 19 -10.10 9.07 -7.23
C VAL A 19 -10.26 10.52 -6.81
N ALA A 20 -9.34 11.07 -6.01
CA ALA A 20 -9.38 12.48 -5.61
C ALA A 20 -9.33 13.43 -6.82
N VAL A 21 -8.45 13.14 -7.80
CA VAL A 21 -8.35 13.89 -9.05
C VAL A 21 -9.63 13.80 -9.88
N MET A 22 -10.20 12.59 -10.03
CA MET A 22 -11.44 12.41 -10.79
C MET A 22 -12.62 13.18 -10.17
N VAL A 23 -12.74 13.17 -8.84
CA VAL A 23 -13.77 13.94 -8.13
C VAL A 23 -13.53 15.44 -8.30
N PHE A 24 -12.28 15.90 -8.20
CA PHE A 24 -11.92 17.31 -8.40
C PHE A 24 -12.33 17.83 -9.79
N PHE A 25 -12.14 17.01 -10.84
CA PHE A 25 -12.55 17.34 -12.21
C PHE A 25 -14.00 16.99 -12.55
N ASN A 26 -14.81 16.59 -11.56
CA ASN A 26 -16.21 16.23 -11.72
C ASN A 26 -16.45 15.15 -12.80
N VAL A 27 -15.56 14.15 -12.84
CA VAL A 27 -15.69 12.99 -13.72
C VAL A 27 -16.98 12.23 -13.39
N ALA A 28 -17.59 11.63 -14.42
CA ALA A 28 -18.87 10.93 -14.28
C ALA A 28 -18.85 9.88 -13.15
N HIS A 29 -19.87 9.93 -12.28
CA HIS A 29 -19.99 9.07 -11.11
C HIS A 29 -19.77 7.56 -11.38
N PRO A 30 -20.30 6.94 -12.46
CA PRO A 30 -20.09 5.51 -12.71
C PRO A 30 -18.61 5.12 -12.86
N ILE A 31 -17.80 6.01 -13.42
CA ILE A 31 -16.35 5.80 -13.59
C ILE A 31 -15.68 5.85 -12.22
N VAL A 32 -15.95 6.91 -11.44
CA VAL A 32 -15.40 7.09 -10.09
C VAL A 32 -15.77 5.91 -9.18
N TYR A 33 -17.05 5.52 -9.18
CA TYR A 33 -17.55 4.39 -8.40
C TYR A 33 -16.85 3.08 -8.79
N SER A 34 -16.71 2.80 -10.09
CA SER A 34 -16.02 1.60 -10.56
C SER A 34 -14.56 1.57 -10.12
N THR A 35 -13.85 2.71 -10.18
CA THR A 35 -12.47 2.81 -9.70
C THR A 35 -12.37 2.58 -8.19
N VAL A 36 -13.32 3.09 -7.40
CA VAL A 36 -13.35 2.85 -5.95
C VAL A 36 -13.54 1.36 -5.67
N VAL A 37 -14.49 0.69 -6.33
CA VAL A 37 -14.72 -0.76 -6.15
C VAL A 37 -13.48 -1.57 -6.51
N ILE A 38 -12.80 -1.24 -7.62
CA ILE A 38 -11.53 -1.86 -8.01
C ILE A 38 -10.46 -1.61 -6.94
N GLY A 39 -10.37 -0.38 -6.42
CA GLY A 39 -9.44 -0.02 -5.34
C GLY A 39 -9.67 -0.83 -4.07
N GLN A 40 -10.93 -1.06 -3.69
CA GLN A 40 -11.28 -1.90 -2.54
C GLN A 40 -10.89 -3.37 -2.76
N ALA A 41 -11.13 -3.92 -3.95
CA ALA A 41 -10.68 -5.27 -4.29
C ALA A 41 -9.15 -5.38 -4.23
N TRP A 42 -8.43 -4.37 -4.74
CA TRP A 42 -6.98 -4.28 -4.65
C TRP A 42 -6.48 -4.18 -3.21
N TRP A 43 -7.20 -3.46 -2.34
CA TRP A 43 -6.88 -3.35 -0.92
C TRP A 43 -6.95 -4.69 -0.20
N ILE A 44 -8.02 -5.47 -0.43
CA ILE A 44 -8.13 -6.84 0.10
C ILE A 44 -6.95 -7.70 -0.36
N LEU A 45 -6.59 -7.60 -1.64
CA LEU A 45 -5.44 -8.31 -2.21
C LEU A 45 -4.13 -7.88 -1.57
N THR A 46 -3.96 -6.58 -1.31
CA THR A 46 -2.79 -6.01 -0.64
C THR A 46 -2.65 -6.58 0.77
N VAL A 47 -3.71 -6.56 1.58
CA VAL A 47 -3.71 -7.13 2.93
C VAL A 47 -3.36 -8.61 2.89
N TYR A 48 -4.00 -9.39 2.01
CA TYR A 48 -3.68 -10.81 1.85
C TYR A 48 -2.21 -11.03 1.52
N LYS A 49 -1.65 -10.26 0.58
CA LYS A 49 -0.25 -10.37 0.16
C LYS A 49 0.72 -9.96 1.25
N VAL A 50 0.39 -8.97 2.07
CA VAL A 50 1.21 -8.55 3.23
C VAL A 50 1.22 -9.64 4.28
N LEU A 51 0.05 -10.16 4.67
CA LEU A 51 -0.06 -11.18 5.72
C LEU A 51 0.54 -12.53 5.32
N THR A 52 0.49 -12.87 4.02
CA THR A 52 1.09 -14.12 3.50
C THR A 52 2.55 -13.96 3.07
N ASN A 53 3.10 -12.75 3.12
CA ASN A 53 4.50 -12.53 2.77
C ASN A 53 5.40 -13.19 3.82
N LYS A 54 6.30 -14.07 3.37
CA LYS A 54 7.40 -14.56 4.22
C LYS A 54 8.45 -13.45 4.35
N TYR A 55 8.16 -12.51 5.25
CA TYR A 55 9.07 -11.45 5.67
C TYR A 55 10.02 -11.99 6.72
N THR A 56 11.32 -11.81 6.50
CA THR A 56 12.38 -12.15 7.44
C THR A 56 13.20 -10.90 7.66
N THR A 57 13.36 -10.49 8.92
CA THR A 57 14.19 -9.35 9.29
C THR A 57 15.15 -9.76 10.40
N THR A 58 16.33 -9.16 10.40
CA THR A 58 17.29 -9.26 11.50
C THR A 58 16.96 -8.28 12.64
N LYS A 59 16.02 -7.35 12.39
CA LYS A 59 15.57 -6.35 13.36
C LYS A 59 14.62 -6.98 14.39
N THR A 60 14.83 -6.62 15.64
CA THR A 60 14.00 -7.01 16.77
C THR A 60 13.18 -5.82 17.25
N PHE A 61 12.19 -6.05 18.12
CA PHE A 61 11.45 -4.96 18.76
C PHE A 61 12.37 -4.02 19.57
N GLU A 62 13.53 -4.51 20.03
CA GLU A 62 14.55 -3.73 20.74
C GLU A 62 15.28 -2.74 19.81
N ASP A 63 15.22 -2.93 18.50
CA ASP A 63 15.76 -2.00 17.50
C ASP A 63 14.73 -0.93 17.08
N TRP A 64 13.60 -0.86 17.81
CA TRP A 64 12.49 0.07 17.60
C TRP A 64 12.03 0.12 16.12
N TYR A 65 11.42 1.23 15.69
CA TYR A 65 11.07 1.50 14.28
C TYR A 65 12.26 2.01 13.45
N GLU A 66 13.51 1.77 13.87
CA GLU A 66 14.65 2.43 13.25
C GLU A 66 14.98 1.86 11.86
N ASP A 67 14.68 2.67 10.83
CA ASP A 67 15.08 2.45 9.43
C ASP A 67 16.61 2.54 9.21
N HIS A 68 17.38 2.97 10.21
CA HIS A 68 18.85 3.05 10.17
C HIS A 68 19.44 2.59 11.50
N PRO A 69 20.49 1.74 11.54
CA PRO A 69 21.12 1.36 12.79
C PRO A 69 21.69 2.59 13.50
N ILE A 70 21.12 2.96 14.66
CA ILE A 70 21.86 3.74 15.64
C ILE A 70 22.91 2.79 16.21
N GLY A 71 24.18 3.08 15.95
CA GLY A 71 25.30 2.26 16.41
C GLY A 71 25.15 2.00 17.91
N LYS A 72 24.94 0.74 18.29
CA LYS A 72 25.18 0.30 19.66
C LYS A 72 26.70 0.26 19.82
N GLU A 73 27.25 1.30 20.43
CA GLU A 73 28.54 1.20 21.11
C GLU A 73 28.47 0.15 22.23
#